data_AF-A0A7S3U0D2-F1
#
_entry.id   AF-A0A7S3U0D2-F1
#
_cell.length_a   1.000
_cell.length_b   1.000
_cell.length_c   1.000
_cell.angle_alpha   90.00
_cell.angle_beta   90.00
_cell.angle_gamma   90.00
#
_symmetry.space_group_name_H-M   'P 1'
#
loop_
_entity.id
_entity.type
_entity.pdbx_description
1 polymer ?
#
loop_
_entity_poly.entity_id
_entity_poly.type
_entity_poly.pdbx_seq_one_letter_code
_entity_poly.pdbx_strand_id
1 'polypeptide(L)'
;MSAAQRVFEIIDLEPDICKDAHVGARLPEDVGLQVRFEDVVFGYQSRPDDLAFDGVNFTAEAGETTAVVGKSGCGKSTLTRLLLRFYDPHEGRILINNQPLTNLSLPAHRQ
;
A
#
# COMPACT_ATOMS: atom_id res chain seq x y z
N MET A 1 -1.97 37.99 -11.43
CA MET A 1 -0.87 37.12 -10.95
C MET A 1 -1.34 35.87 -10.18
N SER A 2 -2.63 35.64 -9.89
CA SER A 2 -3.04 34.48 -9.05
C SER A 2 -3.22 33.14 -9.79
N ALA A 3 -3.42 33.13 -11.11
CA ALA A 3 -3.59 31.88 -11.86
C ALA A 3 -2.27 31.10 -12.04
N ALA A 4 -1.17 31.81 -12.30
CA ALA A 4 0.15 31.21 -12.47
C ALA A 4 0.67 30.59 -11.15
N GLN A 5 0.40 31.23 -10.01
CA GLN A 5 0.85 30.76 -8.70
C GLN A 5 0.28 29.38 -8.33
N ARG A 6 -1.02 29.14 -8.59
CA ARG A 6 -1.65 27.82 -8.38
C ARG A 6 -1.06 26.71 -9.26
N VAL A 7 -0.52 27.04 -10.43
CA VAL A 7 0.14 26.05 -11.30
C VAL A 7 1.48 25.65 -10.72
N PHE A 8 2.29 26.63 -10.26
CA PHE A 8 3.56 26.35 -9.61
C PHE A 8 3.38 25.57 -8.30
N GLU A 9 2.36 25.89 -7.49
CA GLU A 9 2.04 25.13 -6.27
C GLU A 9 1.81 23.63 -6.53
N ILE A 10 1.20 23.26 -7.65
CA ILE A 10 0.99 21.84 -8.01
C ILE A 10 2.28 21.19 -8.54
N ILE A 11 3.07 21.94 -9.31
CA ILE A 11 4.33 21.44 -9.86
C ILE A 11 5.36 21.18 -8.75
N ASP A 12 5.38 22.04 -7.74
CA ASP A 12 6.32 21.97 -6.62
C ASP A 12 5.85 21.00 -5.51
N LEU A 13 4.70 20.33 -5.68
CA LEU A 13 4.19 19.36 -4.72
C LEU A 13 5.03 18.08 -4.75
N GLU A 14 5.60 17.73 -3.61
CA GLU A 14 6.24 16.43 -3.42
C GLU A 14 5.17 15.37 -3.11
N PRO A 15 5.11 14.26 -3.85
CA PRO A 15 4.15 13.19 -3.58
C PRO A 15 4.59 12.36 -2.36
N ASP A 16 3.64 12.06 -1.48
CA ASP A 16 3.88 11.20 -0.31
C ASP A 16 4.44 9.82 -0.68
N ILE A 17 4.04 9.27 -1.83
CA ILE A 17 4.52 7.99 -2.36
C ILE A 17 5.22 8.23 -3.71
N CYS A 18 6.55 8.19 -3.68
CA CYS A 18 7.40 8.36 -4.85
C CYS A 18 7.59 7.05 -5.64
N LYS A 19 7.43 7.11 -6.97
CA LYS A 19 7.58 5.95 -7.88
C LYS A 19 8.99 5.37 -7.91
N ASP A 20 9.99 6.23 -7.75
CA ASP A 20 11.39 5.92 -7.95
C ASP A 20 12.17 5.77 -6.62
N ALA A 21 11.47 5.84 -5.47
CA ALA A 21 12.11 5.98 -4.15
C ALA A 21 12.98 4.79 -3.70
N HIS A 22 12.93 3.64 -4.37
CA HIS A 22 13.70 2.46 -3.94
C HIS A 22 14.21 1.67 -5.16
N VAL A 23 15.49 1.81 -5.48
CA VAL A 23 16.15 1.16 -6.65
C VAL A 23 16.54 -0.31 -6.37
N GLY A 24 16.42 -0.79 -5.14
CA GLY A 24 17.27 -1.91 -4.69
C GLY A 24 16.70 -3.32 -4.73
N ALA A 25 15.40 -3.52 -4.52
CA ALA A 25 14.88 -4.87 -4.24
C ALA A 25 14.00 -5.38 -5.39
N ARG A 26 14.55 -6.29 -6.19
CA ARG A 26 13.72 -7.20 -7.00
C ARG A 26 13.22 -8.33 -6.12
N LEU A 27 11.96 -8.70 -6.31
CA LEU A 27 11.45 -9.95 -5.77
C LEU A 27 12.23 -11.12 -6.42
N PRO A 28 12.64 -12.14 -5.65
CA PRO A 28 13.25 -13.33 -6.23
C PRO A 28 12.30 -13.99 -7.23
N GLU A 29 12.76 -14.27 -8.45
CA GLU A 29 11.94 -14.82 -9.54
C GLU A 29 11.45 -16.26 -9.24
N ASP A 30 12.18 -17.00 -8.40
CA ASP A 30 11.97 -18.43 -8.17
C ASP A 30 11.24 -18.76 -6.85
N VAL A 31 10.86 -17.75 -6.07
CA VAL A 31 10.17 -17.94 -4.79
C VAL A 31 8.71 -17.55 -4.98
N GLY A 32 7.80 -18.51 -4.76
CA GLY A 32 6.37 -18.23 -4.78
C GLY A 32 6.01 -17.01 -3.91
N LEU A 33 4.98 -16.25 -4.32
CA LEU A 33 4.67 -14.95 -3.73
C LEU A 33 3.84 -15.10 -2.44
N GLN A 34 4.47 -14.86 -1.29
CA GLN A 34 3.80 -14.73 0.02
C GLN A 34 3.51 -13.26 0.31
N VAL A 35 2.29 -12.96 0.74
CA VAL A 35 1.86 -11.63 1.20
C VAL A 35 1.53 -11.69 2.68
N ARG A 36 2.09 -10.81 3.49
CA ARG A 36 1.78 -10.73 4.93
C ARG A 36 1.40 -9.33 5.36
N PHE A 37 0.27 -9.21 6.03
CA PHE A 37 -0.17 -8.02 6.75
C PHE A 37 0.15 -8.23 8.23
N GLU A 38 0.91 -7.31 8.82
CA GLU A 38 1.28 -7.32 10.25
C GLU A 38 0.80 -6.03 10.91
N ASP A 39 -0.13 -6.17 11.85
CA ASP A 39 -0.69 -5.09 12.68
C ASP A 39 -1.07 -3.83 11.90
N VAL A 40 -1.68 -4.01 10.72
CA VAL A 40 -1.97 -2.89 9.82
C VAL A 40 -3.10 -2.03 10.38
N VAL A 41 -2.78 -0.79 10.72
CA VAL A 41 -3.73 0.27 11.09
C VAL A 41 -3.80 1.28 9.94
N PHE A 42 -5.01 1.60 9.49
CA PHE A 42 -5.19 2.49 8.35
C PHE A 42 -6.55 3.21 8.37
N GLY A 43 -6.54 4.49 8.04
CA GLY A 43 -7.72 5.33 7.79
C GLY A 43 -7.47 6.22 6.57
N TYR A 44 -8.53 6.64 5.88
CA TYR A 44 -8.37 7.56 4.75
C TYR A 44 -8.19 8.98 5.26
N GLN A 45 -7.27 9.76 4.67
CA GLN A 45 -7.07 11.18 5.02
C GLN A 45 -8.34 12.03 4.91
N SER A 46 -9.28 11.64 4.05
CA SER A 46 -10.59 12.32 3.91
C SER A 46 -11.52 12.11 5.10
N ARG A 47 -11.22 11.15 5.99
CA ARG A 47 -11.96 10.81 7.22
C ARG A 47 -10.98 10.37 8.32
N PRO A 48 -10.23 11.31 8.91
CA PRO A 48 -9.13 10.98 9.82
C PRO A 48 -9.59 10.27 11.10
N ASP A 49 -10.83 10.49 11.54
CA ASP A 49 -11.41 9.87 12.74
C ASP A 49 -11.96 8.45 12.48
N ASP A 50 -12.04 8.01 11.22
CA ASP A 50 -12.60 6.71 10.82
C ASP A 50 -11.48 5.76 10.36
N LEU A 51 -11.10 4.83 11.23
CA LEU A 51 -10.20 3.73 10.85
C LEU A 51 -10.93 2.72 9.95
N ALA A 52 -10.36 2.46 8.78
CA ALA A 52 -10.77 1.33 7.94
C ALA A 52 -10.24 0.01 8.51
N PHE A 53 -9.05 0.03 9.10
CA PHE A 53 -8.40 -1.10 9.76
C PHE A 53 -7.74 -0.66 11.07
N ASP A 54 -7.84 -1.51 12.08
CA ASP A 54 -7.27 -1.34 13.41
C ASP A 54 -6.58 -2.64 13.83
N GLY A 55 -5.37 -2.89 13.29
CA GLY A 55 -4.58 -4.09 13.58
C GLY A 55 -4.93 -5.32 12.73
N VAL A 56 -5.00 -5.17 11.41
CA VAL A 56 -5.23 -6.31 10.50
C VAL A 56 -3.98 -7.19 10.39
N ASN A 57 -4.19 -8.50 10.60
CA ASN A 57 -3.16 -9.52 10.53
C ASN A 57 -3.62 -10.70 9.66
N PHE A 58 -2.90 -11.01 8.59
CA PHE A 58 -3.07 -12.26 7.84
C PHE A 58 -1.87 -12.56 6.95
N THR A 59 -1.74 -13.82 6.55
CA THR A 59 -0.77 -14.27 5.53
C THR A 59 -1.53 -14.95 4.40
N ALA A 60 -1.22 -14.58 3.16
CA ALA A 60 -1.62 -15.29 1.97
C ALA A 60 -0.39 -16.01 1.41
N GLU A 61 -0.45 -17.35 1.39
CA GLU A 61 0.66 -18.19 0.98
C GLU A 61 0.74 -18.36 -0.54
N ALA A 62 1.95 -18.64 -1.02
CA ALA A 62 2.18 -18.89 -2.43
C ALA A 62 1.43 -20.13 -2.91
N GLY A 63 0.68 -19.99 -4.02
CA GLY A 63 -0.10 -21.09 -4.60
C GLY A 63 -1.47 -21.31 -3.95
N GLU A 64 -1.81 -20.55 -2.91
CA GLU A 64 -3.12 -20.62 -2.27
C GLU A 64 -4.08 -19.54 -2.80
N THR A 65 -5.37 -19.87 -2.83
CA THR A 65 -6.41 -18.85 -3.08
C THR A 65 -6.93 -18.34 -1.74
N THR A 66 -6.57 -17.12 -1.38
CA THR A 66 -7.11 -16.44 -0.19
C THR A 66 -8.33 -15.61 -0.56
N ALA A 67 -9.45 -15.84 0.11
CA ALA A 67 -10.70 -15.09 -0.09
C ALA A 67 -10.94 -14.09 1.05
N VAL A 68 -11.10 -12.81 0.72
CA VAL A 68 -11.52 -11.78 1.67
C VAL A 68 -13.04 -11.58 1.58
N VAL A 69 -13.75 -11.92 2.65
CA VAL A 69 -15.21 -11.82 2.74
C VAL A 69 -15.65 -10.85 3.83
N GLY A 70 -16.82 -10.22 3.65
CA GLY A 70 -17.38 -9.30 4.64
C GLY A 70 -18.46 -8.39 4.05
N LYS A 71 -19.18 -7.67 4.91
CA LYS A 71 -20.28 -6.76 4.52
C LYS A 71 -19.80 -5.63 3.61
N SER A 72 -20.70 -5.00 2.87
CA SER A 72 -20.36 -3.77 2.12
C SER A 72 -19.78 -2.72 3.09
N GLY A 73 -18.73 -2.01 2.66
CA GLY A 73 -18.07 -0.98 3.47
C GLY A 73 -17.03 -1.47 4.49
N CYS A 74 -16.85 -2.78 4.72
CA CYS A 74 -15.91 -3.30 5.72
C CYS A 74 -14.41 -3.22 5.33
N GLY A 75 -14.05 -2.42 4.32
CA GLY A 75 -12.64 -2.25 3.93
C GLY A 75 -12.08 -3.24 2.90
N LYS A 76 -12.82 -4.21 2.35
CA LYS A 76 -12.27 -5.17 1.36
C LYS A 76 -11.46 -4.53 0.22
N SER A 77 -12.01 -3.51 -0.43
CA SER A 77 -11.29 -2.77 -1.48
C SER A 77 -10.10 -1.96 -0.95
N THR A 78 -10.13 -1.57 0.33
CA THR A 78 -9.01 -0.92 1.01
C THR A 78 -7.82 -1.87 1.14
N LEU A 79 -8.04 -3.16 1.42
CA LEU A 79 -6.94 -4.16 1.42
C LEU A 79 -6.23 -4.19 0.06
N THR A 80 -6.98 -4.24 -1.03
CA THR A 80 -6.39 -4.23 -2.38
C THR A 80 -5.62 -2.95 -2.67
N ARG A 81 -6.14 -1.79 -2.21
CA ARG A 81 -5.46 -0.50 -2.39
C ARG A 81 -4.15 -0.40 -1.60
N LEU A 82 -4.12 -0.94 -0.38
CA LEU A 82 -2.90 -1.02 0.42
C LEU A 82 -1.91 -2.02 -0.18
N LEU A 83 -2.38 -3.18 -0.64
CA LEU A 83 -1.52 -4.17 -1.31
C LEU A 83 -0.91 -3.63 -2.60
N LEU A 84 -1.65 -2.85 -3.39
CA LEU A 84 -1.13 -2.15 -4.57
C LEU A 84 -0.32 -0.89 -4.22
N ARG A 85 -0.16 -0.60 -2.93
CA ARG A 85 0.54 0.57 -2.40
C ARG A 85 0.04 1.89 -2.97
N PHE A 86 -1.29 2.04 -3.14
CA PHE A 86 -1.88 3.35 -3.40
C PHE A 86 -1.92 4.24 -2.16
N TYR A 87 -1.83 3.61 -0.99
CA TYR A 87 -1.65 4.23 0.31
C TYR A 87 -0.63 3.40 1.08
N ASP A 88 0.13 4.06 1.96
CA ASP A 88 0.90 3.37 2.99
C ASP A 88 0.03 3.30 4.28
N PRO A 89 0.17 2.24 5.09
CA PRO A 89 -0.55 2.14 6.35
C PRO A 89 -0.04 3.19 7.36
N HIS A 90 -0.87 3.58 8.32
CA HIS A 90 -0.45 4.48 9.40
C HIS A 90 0.47 3.77 10.38
N GLU A 91 0.15 2.53 10.72
CA GLU A 91 0.96 1.64 11.57
C GLU A 91 0.98 0.22 11.01
N GLY A 92 1.95 -0.57 11.46
CA GLY A 92 2.18 -1.91 10.95
C GLY A 92 2.89 -1.91 9.60
N ARG A 93 2.86 -3.06 8.91
CA ARG A 93 3.53 -3.20 7.60
C ARG A 93 2.91 -4.30 6.75
N ILE A 94 3.12 -4.16 5.45
CA ILE A 94 2.80 -5.18 4.45
C ILE A 94 4.11 -5.71 3.89
N LEU A 95 4.25 -7.03 3.84
CA LEU A 95 5.44 -7.72 3.39
C LEU A 95 5.12 -8.56 2.15
N ILE A 96 6.03 -8.55 1.18
CA ILE A 96 6.07 -9.50 0.07
C ILE A 96 7.36 -10.32 0.24
N ASN A 97 7.25 -11.65 0.39
CA ASN A 97 8.40 -12.54 0.61
C ASN A 97 9.34 -12.05 1.75
N ASN A 98 8.76 -11.60 2.87
CA ASN A 98 9.43 -10.98 4.03
C ASN A 98 10.12 -9.63 3.78
N GLN A 99 9.97 -9.04 2.59
CA GLN A 99 10.45 -7.69 2.32
C GLN A 99 9.32 -6.68 2.49
N PRO A 100 9.52 -5.56 3.22
CA PRO A 100 8.55 -4.49 3.29
C PRO A 100 8.18 -4.00 1.89
N LEU A 101 6.88 -3.88 1.65
CA LEU A 101 6.32 -3.33 0.43
C LEU A 101 6.86 -1.91 0.15
N THR A 102 7.21 -1.20 1.22
CA THR A 102 7.83 0.13 1.16
C THR A 102 9.18 0.12 0.45
N ASN A 103 9.93 -0.98 0.50
CA ASN A 103 11.27 -1.10 -0.06
C ASN A 103 11.29 -1.52 -1.53
N LEU A 104 10.13 -1.86 -2.10
CA LEU A 104 10.00 -2.23 -3.51
C LEU A 104 9.74 -0.98 -4.36
N SER A 105 10.29 -0.97 -5.58
CA SER A 105 9.93 0.06 -6.56
C SER A 105 8.47 -0.14 -7.01
N LEU A 106 7.73 0.96 -7.18
CA LEU A 106 6.33 0.87 -7.61
C LEU A 106 6.17 0.18 -8.99
N PRO A 107 7.03 0.44 -9.99
CA PRO A 107 6.95 -0.27 -11.26
C PRO A 107 7.20 -1.77 -11.14
N ALA A 108 8.15 -2.22 -10.30
CA ALA A 108 8.41 -3.65 -10.14
C ALA A 108 7.29 -4.36 -9.37
N HIS A 109 6.67 -3.68 -8.42
CA HIS A 109 5.59 -4.24 -7.58
C HIS A 109 4.25 -4.41 -8.33
N ARG A 110 3.91 -3.50 -9.24
CA ARG A 110 2.59 -3.44 -9.90
C ARG A 110 2.53 -4.12 -11.28
N GLN A 111 3.57 -4.86 -11.66
CA GLN A 111 3.66 -5.56 -12.94
C GLN A 111 2.98 -6.93 -12.91
#